data_AF-A0A2N0NDG9-F1
#
_entry.id   AF-A0A2N0NDG9-F1
#
_cell.length_a   1.000
_cell.length_b   1.000
_cell.length_c   1.000
_cell.angle_alpha   90.00
_cell.angle_beta   90.00
_cell.angle_gamma   90.00
#
_symmetry.space_group_name_H-M   'P 1'
#
loop_
_entity.id
_entity.type
_entity.pdbx_description
1 polymer ?
#
loop_
_entity_poly.entity_id
_entity_poly.type
_entity_poly.pdbx_seq_one_letter_code
_entity_poly.pdbx_strand_id
1 'polypeptide(L)'
;ISEYSANRPIRNNEKALVSILNRRCSKIFKGNNVLRGNQFAGLEGNSTFEPIRIIKEIIQNAIENKKELWILALDMAKAYDRKIEITK
;
A
#
# COMPACT_ATOMS: atom_id res chain seq x y z
N ILE A 1 3.71 7.23 -29.28
CA ILE A 1 4.36 6.01 -28.73
C ILE A 1 4.13 5.87 -27.21
N SER A 2 3.80 6.92 -26.46
CA SER A 2 3.65 6.86 -25.00
C SER A 2 2.30 6.36 -24.45
N GLU A 3 1.23 6.29 -25.25
CA GLU A 3 -0.10 5.89 -24.74
C GLU A 3 -0.43 4.40 -24.94
N TYR A 4 0.21 3.74 -25.91
CA TYR A 4 -0.14 2.37 -26.32
C TYR A 4 0.40 1.28 -25.37
N SER A 5 1.40 1.59 -24.54
CA SER A 5 1.97 0.62 -23.59
C SER A 5 1.14 0.46 -22.32
N ALA A 6 0.30 1.45 -21.97
CA ALA A 6 -0.47 1.44 -20.73
C ALA A 6 -1.70 0.51 -20.78
N ASN A 7 -2.12 0.06 -21.97
CA ASN A 7 -3.36 -0.67 -22.21
C ASN A 7 -3.17 -2.08 -22.78
N ARG A 8 -1.99 -2.72 -22.64
CA ARG A 8 -1.85 -4.13 -23.06
C ARG A 8 -2.60 -5.04 -22.09
N PRO A 9 -3.60 -5.82 -22.55
CA PRO A 9 -4.24 -6.81 -21.71
C PRO A 9 -3.22 -7.89 -21.32
N ILE A 10 -3.02 -8.07 -20.02
CA ILE A 10 -2.19 -9.15 -19.48
C ILE A 10 -2.82 -10.47 -19.93
N ARG A 11 -2.03 -11.34 -20.56
CA ARG A 11 -2.50 -12.64 -21.06
C ARG A 11 -2.88 -13.55 -19.88
N ASN A 12 -3.82 -14.47 -20.06
CA ASN A 12 -4.35 -15.29 -18.94
C ASN A 12 -3.26 -16.11 -18.22
N ASN A 13 -2.26 -16.59 -18.95
CA ASN A 13 -1.10 -17.28 -18.41
C ASN A 13 -0.20 -16.35 -17.56
N GLU A 14 -0.02 -15.09 -17.96
CA GLU A 14 0.73 -14.10 -17.19
C GLU A 14 0.00 -13.71 -15.91
N LYS A 15 -1.34 -13.56 -15.95
CA LYS A 15 -2.15 -13.33 -14.75
C LYS A 15 -2.03 -14.48 -13.74
N ALA A 16 -2.06 -15.72 -14.23
CA ALA A 16 -1.89 -16.91 -13.39
C ALA A 16 -0.49 -16.98 -12.77
N LEU A 17 0.55 -16.63 -13.52
CA LEU A 17 1.90 -16.57 -13.00
C LEU A 17 2.02 -15.49 -11.91
N VAL A 18 1.53 -14.28 -12.18
CA VAL A 18 1.55 -13.15 -11.22
C VAL A 18 0.78 -13.50 -9.94
N SER A 19 -0.36 -14.19 -10.03
CA SER A 19 -1.12 -14.58 -8.85
C SER A 19 -0.37 -15.60 -7.98
N ILE A 20 0.29 -16.59 -8.60
CA ILE A 20 1.14 -17.56 -7.90
C ILE A 20 2.31 -16.85 -7.20
N LEU A 21 2.98 -15.93 -7.90
CA LEU A 21 4.08 -15.15 -7.36
C LEU A 21 3.61 -14.29 -6.18
N ASN A 22 2.51 -13.54 -6.34
CA ASN A 22 1.94 -12.70 -5.29
C ASN A 22 1.62 -13.50 -4.02
N ARG A 23 1.00 -14.67 -4.16
CA ARG A 23 0.67 -15.53 -3.01
C ARG A 23 1.91 -16.02 -2.29
N ARG A 24 2.98 -16.38 -3.02
CA ARG A 24 4.25 -16.82 -2.43
C ARG A 24 4.96 -15.67 -1.72
N CYS A 25 5.08 -14.52 -2.37
CA CYS A 25 5.71 -13.33 -1.80
C CYS A 25 4.96 -12.85 -0.56
N SER A 26 3.62 -12.79 -0.60
CA SER A 26 2.77 -12.40 0.54
C SER A 26 3.08 -13.23 1.79
N LYS A 27 3.18 -14.56 1.64
CA LYS A 27 3.53 -15.47 2.75
C LYS A 27 4.93 -15.20 3.30
N ILE A 28 5.92 -15.01 2.43
CA ILE A 28 7.31 -14.74 2.85
C ILE A 28 7.40 -13.40 3.56
N PHE A 29 6.78 -12.35 3.01
CA PHE A 29 6.81 -11.01 3.58
C PHE A 29 6.12 -10.95 4.95
N LYS A 30 5.01 -11.66 5.11
CA LYS A 30 4.32 -11.79 6.40
C LYS A 30 5.15 -12.58 7.41
N GLY A 31 5.73 -13.71 7.02
CA GLY A 31 6.53 -14.54 7.92
C GLY A 31 7.82 -13.88 8.40
N ASN A 32 8.39 -12.96 7.61
CA ASN A 32 9.62 -12.24 7.94
C ASN A 32 9.38 -10.81 8.45
N ASN A 33 8.12 -10.39 8.68
CA ASN A 33 7.77 -9.02 9.08
C ASN A 33 8.44 -7.94 8.21
N VAL A 34 8.46 -8.16 6.88
CA VAL A 34 9.11 -7.24 5.93
C VAL A 34 8.39 -5.89 5.92
N LEU A 35 7.06 -5.90 5.94
CA LEU A 35 6.26 -4.69 6.13
C LEU A 35 6.21 -4.34 7.63
N ARG A 36 6.49 -3.07 7.96
CA ARG A 36 6.64 -2.62 9.35
C ARG A 36 5.35 -1.97 9.86
N GLY A 37 4.99 -2.30 11.11
CA GLY A 37 4.08 -1.55 11.97
C GLY A 37 2.73 -1.19 11.34
N ASN A 38 2.63 0.02 10.79
CA ASN A 38 1.39 0.66 10.35
C ASN A 38 1.14 0.53 8.83
N GLN A 39 1.71 -0.50 8.19
CA GLN A 39 1.45 -0.81 6.78
C GLN A 39 0.29 -1.81 6.65
N PHE A 40 -0.91 -1.27 6.46
CA PHE A 40 -2.15 -2.07 6.39
C PHE A 40 -2.50 -2.53 4.97
N ALA A 41 -1.79 -2.09 3.93
CA ALA A 41 -2.05 -2.47 2.55
C ALA A 41 -1.14 -3.61 2.06
N GLY A 42 -1.63 -4.43 1.13
CA GLY A 42 -0.80 -5.32 0.30
C GLY A 42 -0.53 -6.73 0.83
N LEU A 43 -0.77 -7.02 2.12
CA LEU A 43 -0.68 -8.38 2.68
C LEU A 43 -2.03 -8.92 3.11
N GLU A 44 -2.16 -10.24 3.06
CA GLU A 44 -3.37 -10.95 3.46
C GLU A 44 -3.64 -10.79 4.95
N GLY A 45 -4.91 -10.51 5.29
CA GLY A 45 -5.40 -10.40 6.66
C GLY A 45 -5.36 -9.01 7.27
N ASN A 46 -4.90 -8.00 6.53
CA ASN A 46 -5.07 -6.60 6.92
C ASN A 46 -6.39 -6.05 6.35
N SER A 47 -7.01 -5.12 7.07
CA SER A 47 -8.23 -4.44 6.65
C SER A 47 -8.03 -2.92 6.65
N THR A 48 -8.92 -2.22 5.96
CA THR A 48 -8.99 -0.76 6.00
C THR A 48 -9.63 -0.25 7.29
N PHE A 49 -10.27 -1.14 8.05
CA PHE A 49 -10.91 -0.82 9.30
C PHE A 49 -9.90 -0.41 10.39
N GLU A 50 -8.77 -1.13 10.50
CA GLU A 50 -7.72 -0.87 11.48
C GLU A 50 -7.13 0.55 11.33
N PRO A 51 -6.66 0.99 10.15
CA PRO A 51 -6.12 2.35 10.00
C PRO A 51 -7.18 3.43 10.24
N ILE A 52 -8.43 3.23 9.80
CA ILE A 52 -9.53 4.18 10.07
C ILE A 52 -9.78 4.29 11.57
N ARG A 53 -9.82 3.16 12.27
CA ARG A 53 -9.99 3.13 13.73
C ARG A 53 -8.84 3.84 14.43
N ILE A 54 -7.59 3.58 14.04
CA ILE A 54 -6.41 4.23 14.64
C ILE A 54 -6.49 5.75 14.49
N ILE A 55 -6.83 6.26 13.29
CA ILE A 55 -6.99 7.70 13.06
C ILE A 55 -8.10 8.27 13.96
N LYS A 56 -9.23 7.56 14.10
CA LYS A 56 -10.33 7.97 14.98
C LYS A 56 -9.90 8.07 16.43
N GLU A 57 -9.17 7.08 16.94
CA GLU A 57 -8.66 7.09 18.33
C GLU A 57 -7.66 8.23 18.56
N ILE A 58 -6.79 8.53 17.58
CA ILE A 58 -5.86 9.66 17.66
C ILE A 58 -6.62 11.00 17.74
N ILE A 59 -7.65 11.19 16.92
CA ILE A 59 -8.50 12.38 16.95
C ILE A 59 -9.22 12.51 18.29
N GLN A 60 -9.81 11.41 18.77
CA GLN A 60 -10.54 11.39 20.05
C GLN A 60 -9.61 11.72 21.22
N ASN A 61 -8.40 11.15 21.24
CA ASN A 61 -7.41 11.42 22.27
C ASN A 61 -6.99 12.90 22.29
N ALA A 62 -6.81 13.54 21.13
CA ALA A 62 -6.48 14.95 21.05
C ALA A 62 -7.61 15.84 21.62
N ILE A 63 -8.87 15.50 21.31
CA ILE A 63 -10.05 16.20 21.84
C ILE A 63 -10.11 16.10 23.36
N GLU A 64 -9.98 14.90 23.92
CA GLU A 64 -10.07 14.65 25.37
C GLU A 64 -8.95 15.35 26.14
N ASN A 65 -7.75 15.39 25.57
CA ASN A 65 -6.59 16.00 26.19
C ASN A 65 -6.44 17.50 25.87
N LYS A 66 -7.36 18.09 25.10
CA LYS A 66 -7.31 19.49 24.62
C LYS A 66 -5.97 19.83 23.97
N LYS A 67 -5.42 18.90 23.18
CA LYS A 67 -4.16 19.07 22.45
C LYS A 67 -4.44 19.42 21.00
N GLU A 68 -3.59 20.26 20.42
CA GLU A 68 -3.60 20.50 18.99
C GLU A 68 -3.15 19.25 18.22
N LEU A 69 -3.85 18.91 17.15
CA LEU A 69 -3.56 17.76 16.28
C LEU A 69 -3.43 18.24 14.83
N TRP A 70 -2.33 17.87 14.20
CA TRP A 70 -2.06 18.11 12.78
C TRP A 70 -2.06 16.78 12.03
N ILE A 71 -2.87 16.69 10.97
CA ILE A 71 -2.93 15.50 10.11
C ILE A 71 -2.41 15.87 8.72
N LEU A 72 -1.39 15.15 8.26
CA LEU A 72 -0.86 15.28 6.91
C LEU A 72 -1.35 14.10 6.06
N ALA A 73 -2.19 14.39 5.07
CA ALA A 73 -2.61 13.42 4.06
C ALA A 73 -1.67 13.51 2.85
N LEU A 74 -0.96 12.43 2.56
CA LEU A 74 -0.04 12.33 1.41
C LEU A 74 -0.58 11.32 0.41
N ASP A 75 -0.48 11.67 -0.88
CA ASP A 75 -0.74 10.75 -1.98
C ASP A 75 0.42 10.77 -2.99
N MET A 76 0.67 9.61 -3.60
CA MET A 76 1.74 9.41 -4.56
C MET A 76 1.18 9.39 -5.98
N ALA A 77 1.18 10.54 -6.65
CA ALA A 77 0.76 10.66 -8.05
C ALA A 77 1.51 9.65 -8.95
N LYS A 78 0.77 8.82 -9.70
CA LYS A 78 1.32 7.82 -10.64
C LYS A 78 2.34 6.87 -10.00
N ALA A 79 2.03 6.35 -8.80
CA ALA A 79 2.94 5.46 -8.05
C ALA A 79 3.50 4.27 -8.86
N TYR A 80 2.72 3.73 -9.80
CA TYR A 80 3.12 2.56 -10.60
C TYR A 80 3.71 2.90 -11.98
N ASP A 81 3.48 4.12 -12.49
CA ASP A 81 3.96 4.54 -13.82
C ASP A 81 5.27 5.34 -13.75
N ARG A 82 5.68 5.76 -12.55
CA ARG A 82 6.93 6.48 -12.35
C ARG A 82 8.12 5.55 -12.58
N LYS A 83 8.90 5.84 -13.60
CA LYS A 83 10.24 5.27 -13.77
C LYS A 83 11.13 5.88 -12.68
N ILE A 84 11.67 5.03 -11.81
CA ILE A 84 12.70 5.46 -10.86
C ILE A 84 13.99 5.59 -11.67
N GLU A 85 14.34 6.81 -12.07
CA GLU A 85 15.69 7.11 -12.55
C GLU A 85 16.59 7.15 -11.33
N ILE A 86 17.36 6.08 -11.12
CA ILE A 86 18.39 6.03 -10.10
C ILE A 86 19.58 6.81 -10.67
N THR A 87 19.58 8.13 -10.52
CA THR A 87 20.77 8.94 -10.79
C THR A 87 21.84 8.54 -9.78
N LYS A 88 22.96 8.01 -10.27
CA LYS A 88 24.17 7.75 -9.48
C LYS A 88 24.89 9.04 -9.15
#